data_AF-A0A966Y9C8-F1
#
_entry.id   AF-A0A966Y9C8-F1
#
_cell.length_a   1.000
_cell.length_b   1.000
_cell.length_c   1.000
_cell.angle_alpha   90.00
_cell.angle_beta   90.00
_cell.angle_gamma   90.00
#
_symmetry.space_group_name_H-M   'P 1'
#
loop_
_entity.id
_entity.type
_entity.pdbx_description
1 polymer ?
#
loop_
_entity_poly.entity_id
_entity_poly.type
_entity_poly.pdbx_seq_one_letter_code
_entity_poly.pdbx_strand_id
1 'polypeptide(L)'
;FDLKNNQFKINKHKINSLIKGYEKVRKFTSKEKRNLNILCLGSAFRYLLTRLYDFSNTPKTALIKIKDPKEYYQKLLAHKQLKTFKDYLN
;
A
#
# COMPACT_ATOMS: atom_id res chain seq x y z
N PHE A 1 -3.78 2.77 5.38
CA PHE A 1 -3.79 4.17 4.95
C PHE A 1 -5.13 4.78 5.30
N ASP A 2 -5.14 6.06 5.63
CA ASP A 2 -6.37 6.86 5.73
C ASP A 2 -6.29 8.02 4.73
N LEU A 3 -7.43 8.38 4.15
CA LEU A 3 -7.55 9.56 3.31
C LEU A 3 -7.75 10.78 4.21
N LYS A 4 -6.82 11.73 4.19
CA LYS A 4 -6.90 13.01 4.92
C LYS A 4 -6.54 14.15 3.98
N ASN A 5 -7.41 15.14 3.85
CA ASN A 5 -7.20 16.31 2.96
C ASN A 5 -6.78 15.89 1.54
N ASN A 6 -7.47 14.90 0.96
CA ASN A 6 -7.19 14.33 -0.36
C ASN A 6 -5.79 13.67 -0.52
N GLN A 7 -5.14 13.32 0.59
CA GLN A 7 -3.86 12.62 0.64
C GLN A 7 -3.95 11.31 1.44
N PHE A 8 -3.40 10.23 0.91
CA PHE A 8 -3.29 8.95 1.60
C PHE A 8 -2.11 8.96 2.58
N LYS A 9 -2.42 8.95 3.88
CA LYS A 9 -1.42 8.89 4.94
C LYS A 9 -1.35 7.49 5.56
N ILE A 10 -0.16 7.07 5.94
CA ILE A 10 0.05 5.81 6.66
C ILE A 10 -0.66 5.89 8.02
N ASN A 11 -1.44 4.85 8.34
CA ASN A 11 -2.05 4.69 9.65
C ASN A 11 -1.32 3.58 10.39
N LYS A 12 -0.47 3.98 11.34
CA LYS A 12 0.40 3.07 12.10
C LYS A 12 -0.39 2.18 13.06
N HIS A 13 -1.50 2.66 13.63
CA HIS A 13 -2.37 1.84 14.48
C HIS A 13 -2.98 0.67 13.72
N LYS A 14 -3.51 0.91 12.52
CA LYS A 14 -4.04 -0.15 11.64
C LYS A 14 -2.97 -1.17 11.27
N ILE A 15 -1.76 -0.72 10.96
CA ILE A 15 -0.64 -1.58 10.61
C ILE A 15 -0.21 -2.43 11.81
N ASN A 16 -0.06 -1.82 12.98
CA ASN A 16 0.32 -2.51 14.20
C ASN A 16 -0.73 -3.57 14.57
N SER A 17 -2.02 -3.25 14.49
CA SER A 17 -3.09 -4.21 14.74
C SER A 17 -3.08 -5.36 13.73
N LEU A 18 -2.86 -5.07 12.43
CA LEU A 18 -2.76 -6.09 11.39
C LEU A 18 -1.59 -7.05 11.64
N ILE A 19 -0.40 -6.50 11.93
CA ILE A 19 0.81 -7.28 12.19
C ILE A 19 0.64 -8.12 13.46
N LYS A 20 0.14 -7.52 14.55
CA LYS A 20 -0.14 -8.24 15.80
C LYS A 20 -1.15 -9.37 15.59
N GLY A 21 -2.19 -9.13 14.80
CA GLY A 21 -3.18 -10.16 14.45
C GLY A 21 -2.56 -11.32 13.67
N TYR A 22 -1.77 -11.03 12.64
CA TYR A 22 -1.08 -12.04 11.85
C TYR A 22 -0.07 -12.85 12.68
N GLU A 23 0.73 -12.17 13.51
CA GLU A 23 1.75 -12.79 14.38
C GLU A 23 1.16 -13.64 15.53
N LYS A 24 -0.16 -13.66 15.75
CA LYS A 24 -0.81 -14.64 16.63
C LYS A 24 -0.81 -16.05 16.05
N VAL A 25 -0.86 -16.17 14.73
CA VAL A 25 -0.89 -17.46 14.01
C VAL A 25 0.51 -17.83 13.53
N ARG A 26 1.24 -16.86 12.94
CA ARG A 26 2.59 -17.10 12.40
C ARG A 26 3.49 -15.90 12.65
N LYS A 27 4.62 -16.13 13.32
CA LYS A 27 5.64 -15.10 13.53
C LYS A 27 6.36 -14.77 12.23
N PHE A 28 6.64 -13.49 12.00
CA PHE A 28 7.54 -13.09 10.94
C PHE A 28 8.98 -13.39 11.33
N THR A 29 9.70 -13.99 10.41
CA THR A 29 11.15 -14.16 10.48
C THR A 29 11.86 -12.82 10.33
N SER A 30 13.11 -12.75 10.80
CA SER A 30 13.97 -11.58 10.61
C SER A 30 14.20 -11.25 9.12
N LYS A 31 14.16 -12.25 8.24
CA LYS A 31 14.26 -12.05 6.79
C LYS A 31 13.00 -11.38 6.22
N GLU A 32 11.81 -11.83 6.63
CA GLU A 32 10.55 -11.22 6.19
C GLU A 32 10.45 -9.77 6.67
N LYS A 33 10.78 -9.48 7.94
CA LYS A 33 10.78 -8.11 8.48
C LYS A 33 11.70 -7.18 7.68
N ARG A 34 12.92 -7.62 7.37
CA ARG A 34 13.89 -6.82 6.58
C ARG A 34 13.38 -6.53 5.16
N ASN A 35 12.67 -7.47 4.55
CA ASN A 35 12.17 -7.33 3.18
C ASN A 35 10.76 -6.74 3.08
N LEU A 36 10.06 -6.50 4.20
CA LEU A 36 8.67 -6.02 4.15
C LEU A 36 8.53 -4.72 3.36
N ASN A 37 9.50 -3.80 3.50
CA ASN A 37 9.43 -2.52 2.81
C ASN A 37 9.47 -2.67 1.28
N ILE A 38 10.37 -3.49 0.74
CA ILE A 38 10.47 -3.71 -0.71
C ILE A 38 9.22 -4.44 -1.24
N LEU A 39 8.64 -5.35 -0.45
CA LEU A 39 7.38 -6.01 -0.79
C LEU A 39 6.21 -5.02 -0.83
N CYS A 40 6.12 -4.11 0.15
CA CYS A 40 5.12 -3.05 0.16
C CYS A 40 5.26 -2.13 -1.05
N LEU A 41 6.49 -1.69 -1.37
CA LEU A 41 6.79 -0.89 -2.57
C LEU A 41 6.36 -1.61 -3.86
N GLY A 42 6.78 -2.86 -4.03
CA GLY A 42 6.42 -3.66 -5.21
C GLY A 42 4.90 -3.86 -5.32
N SER A 43 4.22 -4.09 -4.20
CA SER A 43 2.76 -4.22 -4.19
C SER A 43 2.06 -2.93 -4.59
N ALA A 44 2.51 -1.77 -4.08
CA ALA A 44 1.95 -0.48 -4.42
C ALA A 44 2.19 -0.12 -5.90
N PHE A 45 3.39 -0.42 -6.40
CA PHE A 45 3.73 -0.24 -7.81
C PHE A 45 2.88 -1.11 -8.72
N ARG A 46 2.70 -2.40 -8.38
CA ARG A 46 1.84 -3.31 -9.14
C ARG A 46 0.41 -2.78 -9.24
N TYR A 47 -0.19 -2.36 -8.13
CA TYR A 47 -1.55 -1.81 -8.15
C TYR A 47 -1.65 -0.46 -8.89
N LEU A 48 -0.60 0.37 -8.84
CA LEU A 48 -0.54 1.60 -9.65
C LEU A 48 -0.59 1.27 -11.14
N LEU A 49 0.22 0.31 -11.59
CA LEU A 49 0.28 -0.09 -13.00
C LEU A 49 -1.06 -0.64 -13.48
N THR A 50 -1.70 -1.53 -12.72
CA THR A 50 -3.01 -2.07 -13.14
C THR A 50 -4.06 -0.97 -13.18
N ARG A 51 -4.07 -0.05 -12.21
CA ARG A 51 -5.01 1.08 -12.24
C ARG A 51 -4.74 2.04 -13.39
N LEU A 52 -3.48 2.32 -13.72
CA LEU A 52 -3.13 3.14 -14.89
C LEU A 52 -3.60 2.49 -16.17
N TYR A 53 -3.41 1.17 -16.30
CA TYR A 53 -3.89 0.42 -17.44
C TYR A 53 -5.43 0.50 -17.54
N ASP A 54 -6.14 0.18 -16.46
CA ASP A 54 -7.61 0.24 -16.46
C ASP A 54 -8.11 1.66 -16.76
N PHE A 55 -7.47 2.69 -16.19
CA PHE A 55 -7.86 4.08 -16.38
C PHE A 55 -7.70 4.55 -17.83
N SER A 56 -6.64 4.12 -18.52
CA SER A 56 -6.40 4.51 -19.91
C SER A 56 -7.18 3.68 -20.93
N ASN A 57 -7.48 2.41 -20.62
CA ASN A 57 -8.04 1.47 -21.59
C ASN A 57 -9.55 1.22 -21.42
N THR A 58 -10.16 1.62 -20.31
CA THR A 58 -11.60 1.43 -20.12
C THR A 58 -12.38 2.45 -20.96
N PRO A 59 -13.26 2.01 -21.88
CA PRO A 59 -14.07 2.92 -22.67
C PRO A 59 -15.07 3.68 -21.79
N LYS A 60 -15.37 4.93 -22.16
CA LYS A 60 -16.29 5.80 -21.40
C LYS A 60 -17.72 5.25 -21.30
N THR A 61 -18.09 4.32 -22.18
CA THR A 61 -19.40 3.64 -22.20
C THR A 61 -19.50 2.50 -21.19
N ALA A 62 -18.40 2.12 -20.54
CA ALA A 62 -18.41 1.04 -19.56
C ALA A 62 -19.15 1.47 -18.28
N LEU A 63 -20.03 0.59 -17.78
CA LEU A 63 -20.79 0.81 -16.54
C LEU A 63 -19.96 0.62 -15.26
N ILE A 64 -18.66 0.36 -15.38
CA ILE A 64 -17.78 0.11 -14.25
C ILE A 64 -17.18 1.42 -13.72
N LYS A 65 -17.08 1.51 -12.39
CA LYS A 65 -16.39 2.63 -11.75
C LYS A 65 -14.88 2.45 -11.83
N ILE A 66 -14.25 3.21 -12.72
CA ILE A 66 -12.78 3.30 -12.81
C ILE A 66 -12.23 3.95 -11.53
N LYS A 67 -11.16 3.38 -10.96
CA LYS A 67 -10.50 3.91 -9.76
C LYS A 67 -9.35 4.83 -10.15
N ASP A 68 -9.22 5.95 -9.45
CA ASP A 68 -8.11 6.89 -9.67
C ASP A 68 -6.74 6.21 -9.38
N PRO A 69 -5.80 6.19 -10.34
CA PRO A 69 -4.45 5.69 -10.14
C PRO A 69 -3.65 6.47 -9.09
N LYS A 70 -3.97 7.75 -8.87
CA LYS A 70 -3.27 8.66 -7.95
C LYS A 70 -3.26 8.14 -6.51
N GLU A 71 -4.26 7.37 -6.11
CA GLU A 71 -4.29 6.69 -4.81
C GLU A 71 -3.03 5.84 -4.60
N TYR A 72 -2.69 4.97 -5.56
CA TYR A 72 -1.53 4.08 -5.42
C TYR A 72 -0.21 4.79 -5.72
N TYR A 73 -0.24 5.87 -6.52
CA TYR A 73 0.92 6.75 -6.64
C TYR A 73 1.28 7.39 -5.28
N GLN A 74 0.30 7.94 -4.56
CA GLN A 74 0.55 8.51 -3.22
C GLN A 74 1.00 7.44 -2.21
N LYS A 75 0.38 6.26 -2.23
CA LYS A 75 0.80 5.15 -1.35
C LYS A 75 2.22 4.68 -1.66
N LEU A 76 2.61 4.61 -2.93
CA LEU A 76 3.97 4.28 -3.35
C LEU A 76 4.98 5.29 -2.80
N LEU A 77 4.71 6.59 -2.94
CA LEU A 77 5.56 7.65 -2.37
C LEU A 77 5.66 7.54 -0.85
N ALA A 78 4.55 7.23 -0.16
CA ALA A 78 4.57 7.04 1.28
C ALA A 78 5.45 5.85 1.71
N HIS A 79 5.37 4.71 0.99
CA HIS A 79 6.26 3.57 1.24
C HIS A 79 7.74 3.90 0.96
N LYS A 80 8.02 4.71 -0.06
CA LYS A 80 9.39 5.14 -0.41
C LYS A 80 10.07 5.96 0.70
N GLN A 81 9.29 6.65 1.53
CA GLN A 81 9.82 7.42 2.67
C GLN A 81 10.21 6.54 3.86
N LEU A 82 9.71 5.31 3.92
CA LEU A 82 10.04 4.34 4.97
C LEU A 82 11.29 3.54 4.54
N LYS A 83 12.12 3.16 5.50
CA LYS A 83 13.37 2.41 5.27
C LYS A 83 13.34 1.05 5.95
N THR A 84 12.78 0.98 7.15
CA THR A 84 12.81 -0.23 8.00
C THR A 84 11.42 -0.70 8.38
N PHE A 85 11.33 -1.95 8.85
CA PHE A 85 10.09 -2.50 9.43
C PHE A 85 9.56 -1.67 10.61
N LYS A 86 10.45 -1.07 11.41
CA LYS A 86 10.03 -0.27 12.58
C LYS A 86 9.33 1.02 12.15
N ASP A 87 9.68 1.60 11.00
CA ASP A 87 9.07 2.84 10.50
C ASP A 87 7.57 2.65 10.16
N TYR A 88 7.14 1.40 9.93
CA TYR A 88 5.74 1.04 9.74
C TYR A 88 4.95 0.95 11.06
N LEU A 89 5.64 0.79 12.19
CA LEU A 89 5.06 0.60 13.52
C LEU A 89 5.11 1.87 14.37
N ASN A 90 6.21 2.61 14.28
CA ASN A 90 6.55 3.77 15.11
C ASN A 90 6.33 5.07 14.37
#